data_AF-A0A432JDE3-F1
#
_entry.id   AF-A0A432JDE3-F1
#
_cell.length_a   1.000
_cell.length_b   1.000
_cell.length_c   1.000
_cell.angle_alpha   90.00
_cell.angle_beta   90.00
_cell.angle_gamma   90.00
#
_symmetry.space_group_name_H-M   'P 1'
#
loop_
_entity.id
_entity.type
_entity.pdbx_description
1 polymer ?
#
loop_
_entity_poly.entity_id
_entity_poly.type
_entity_poly.pdbx_seq_one_letter_code
_entity_poly.pdbx_strand_id
1 'polypeptide(L)' 'GWTPLMIAARWCNNSEIILWLLDNGADATAENKLGKKAVFYARDNNVALEDTRALERLEQLAGE' A
#
# COMPACT_ATOMS: atom_id res chain seq x y z
N GLY A 1 11.59 -4.88 -7.00
CA GLY A 1 11.26 -6.17 -6.34
C GLY A 1 9.99 -6.00 -5.54
N TRP A 2 9.62 -6.92 -4.65
CA TRP A 2 8.56 -6.63 -3.66
C TRP A 2 9.11 -5.73 -2.55
N THR A 3 8.35 -4.71 -2.15
CA THR A 3 8.70 -3.85 -1.01
C THR A 3 7.91 -4.27 0.24
N PRO A 4 8.38 -3.96 1.45
CA PRO A 4 7.61 -4.19 2.67
C PRO A 4 6.21 -3.57 2.60
N LEU A 5 6.09 -2.37 2.01
CA LEU A 5 4.80 -1.69 1.84
C LEU A 5 3.85 -2.47 0.92
N MET A 6 4.33 -3.07 -0.16
CA MET A 6 3.49 -3.93 -1.03
C MET A 6 3.05 -5.21 -0.32
N ILE A 7 3.92 -5.82 0.47
CA ILE A 7 3.59 -7.04 1.23
C ILE A 7 2.54 -6.72 2.29
N ALA A 8 2.71 -5.62 3.02
CA ALA A 8 1.74 -5.16 4.01
C ALA A 8 0.40 -4.83 3.35
N ALA A 9 0.40 -4.07 2.24
CA ALA A 9 -0.81 -3.72 1.51
C ALA A 9 -1.61 -4.96 1.09
N ARG A 10 -0.90 -6.02 0.69
CA ARG A 10 -1.52 -7.28 0.23
C ARG A 10 -2.08 -8.15 1.35
N TRP A 11 -1.42 -8.22 2.51
CA TRP A 11 -1.67 -9.28 3.50
C TRP A 11 -1.97 -8.79 4.92
N CYS A 12 -1.77 -7.50 5.22
CA CYS A 12 -2.01 -6.95 6.55
C CYS A 12 -3.37 -6.25 6.61
N ASN A 13 -4.26 -6.76 7.46
CA ASN A 13 -5.57 -6.13 7.72
C ASN A 13 -5.48 -4.95 8.70
N ASN A 14 -4.33 -4.74 9.32
CA ASN A 14 -4.09 -3.60 10.21
C ASN A 14 -3.55 -2.41 9.39
N SER A 15 -4.45 -1.46 9.08
CA SER A 15 -4.14 -0.25 8.32
C SER A 15 -3.07 0.63 8.98
N GLU A 16 -2.90 0.58 10.29
CA GLU A 16 -1.87 1.34 11.01
C GLU A 16 -0.45 0.91 10.62
N ILE A 17 -0.25 -0.35 10.20
CA ILE A 17 1.06 -0.81 9.69
C ILE A 17 1.40 -0.11 8.38
N ILE A 18 0.41 0.09 7.50
CA ILE A 18 0.58 0.80 6.23
C ILE A 18 0.94 2.25 6.50
N LEU A 19 0.18 2.92 7.38
CA LEU A 19 0.43 4.31 7.75
C LEU A 19 1.81 4.47 8.38
N TRP A 20 2.19 3.58 9.30
CA TRP A 20 3.51 3.60 9.93
C TRP A 20 4.65 3.45 8.91
N LEU A 21 4.51 2.55 7.94
CA LEU A 21 5.50 2.39 6.86
C LEU A 21 5.61 3.67 6.02
N LEU A 22 4.48 4.28 5.65
CA LEU A 22 4.45 5.53 4.89
C LEU A 22 5.08 6.69 5.69
N ASP A 23 4.79 6.79 6.99
CA ASP A 23 5.37 7.81 7.87
C ASP A 23 6.88 7.64 8.04
N ASN A 24 7.39 6.42 7.92
CA ASN A 24 8.82 6.10 7.94
C ASN A 24 9.48 6.17 6.55
N GLY A 25 8.81 6.77 5.56
CA GLY A 25 9.38 7.04 4.24
C GLY A 25 9.35 5.86 3.28
N ALA A 26 8.48 4.87 3.50
CA ALA A 26 8.26 3.83 2.50
C ALA A 26 7.73 4.44 1.21
N ASP A 27 8.36 4.11 0.09
CA ASP A 27 8.01 4.62 -1.22
C ASP A 27 6.73 3.95 -1.76
N ALA A 28 5.62 4.72 -1.79
CA ALA A 28 4.34 4.29 -2.34
C ALA A 28 4.33 4.20 -3.88
N THR A 29 5.29 4.85 -4.55
CA THR A 29 5.40 4.90 -6.02
C THR A 29 6.24 3.77 -6.59
N ALA A 30 7.01 3.07 -5.75
CA ALA A 30 7.85 1.96 -6.18
C ALA A 30 7.02 0.88 -6.89
N GLU A 31 7.56 0.36 -8.00
CA GLU A 31 6.97 -0.73 -8.77
C GLU A 31 7.77 -2.03 -8.60
N ASN A 32 7.06 -3.16 -8.50
CA ASN A 32 7.70 -4.46 -8.54
C ASN A 32 7.95 -4.93 -9.99
N LYS A 33 8.45 -6.16 -10.16
CA LYS A 33 8.74 -6.74 -11.48
C LYS A 33 7.49 -6.92 -12.37
N LEU A 34 6.29 -6.76 -11.81
CA LEU A 34 5.01 -6.82 -12.52
C LEU A 34 4.47 -5.42 -12.88
N GLY A 35 5.23 -4.35 -12.60
CA GLY A 35 4.77 -2.97 -12.78
C GLY A 35 3.66 -2.57 -11.79
N LYS A 36 3.60 -3.22 -10.62
CA LYS A 36 2.55 -2.97 -9.61
C LYS A 36 3.11 -2.25 -8.40
N LYS A 37 2.41 -1.19 -7.98
CA LYS A 37 2.63 -0.40 -6.75
C LYS A 37 1.92 -1.04 -5.56
N ALA A 38 2.13 -0.48 -4.36
CA ALA A 38 1.46 -0.94 -3.15
C ALA A 38 -0.07 -0.74 -3.19
N VAL A 39 -0.55 0.37 -3.75
CA VAL A 39 -2.00 0.68 -3.88
C VAL A 39 -2.77 -0.39 -4.65
N PHE A 40 -2.18 -0.95 -5.71
CA PHE A 40 -2.76 -2.07 -6.48
C PHE A 40 -3.07 -3.26 -5.57
N TYR A 41 -2.14 -3.62 -4.69
CA TYR A 41 -2.33 -4.77 -3.78
C TYR A 41 -3.29 -4.48 -2.64
N ALA A 42 -3.37 -3.23 -2.16
CA ALA A 42 -4.38 -2.83 -1.19
C ALA A 42 -5.78 -2.99 -1.78
N ARG A 43 -6.03 -2.44 -2.97
CA ARG A 43 -7.34 -2.46 -3.65
C ARG A 43 -7.77 -3.86 -4.04
N ASP A 44 -6.90 -4.59 -4.74
CA ASP A 44 -7.31 -5.82 -5.43
C ASP A 44 -7.19 -7.07 -4.55
N ASN A 45 -6.48 -6.98 -3.41
CA ASN A 45 -6.21 -8.15 -2.58
C ASN A 45 -6.57 -7.98 -1.11
N ASN A 46 -6.95 -6.79 -0.64
CA ASN A 46 -7.17 -6.54 0.77
C ASN A 46 -8.40 -5.66 1.05
N VAL A 47 -9.58 -6.29 1.06
CA VAL A 47 -10.87 -5.65 1.35
C VAL A 47 -10.93 -4.97 2.72
N ALA A 48 -10.07 -5.35 3.67
CA ALA A 48 -10.02 -4.71 4.98
C ALA A 48 -9.49 -3.27 4.92
N LEU A 49 -8.90 -2.86 3.80
CA LEU A 49 -8.36 -1.52 3.60
C LEU A 49 -9.29 -0.57 2.81
N GLU A 50 -10.42 -1.07 2.25
CA GLU A 50 -11.28 -0.33 1.30
C GLU A 50 -11.75 1.03 1.82
N ASP A 51 -12.19 1.11 3.08
CA ASP A 51 -12.66 2.36 3.70
C ASP A 51 -11.67 2.90 4.75
N THR A 52 -10.37 2.73 4.52
CA THR A 52 -9.34 3.16 5.47
C THR A 52 -8.53 4.33 4.95
N ARG A 53 -8.11 5.21 5.87
CA ARG A 53 -7.14 6.29 5.60
C ARG A 53 -5.83 5.78 4.99
N ALA A 54 -5.46 4.53 5.27
CA ALA A 54 -4.29 3.90 4.67
C ALA A 54 -4.42 3.77 3.15
N LEU A 55 -5.59 3.35 2.65
CA LEU A 55 -5.85 3.25 1.22
C LEU A 55 -5.89 4.64 0.57
N GLU A 56 -6.63 5.58 1.14
CA GLU A 56 -6.68 6.97 0.66
C GLU A 56 -5.28 7.59 0.50
N ARG A 57 -4.41 7.36 1.49
CA ARG A 57 -3.04 7.88 1.48
C ARG A 57 -2.17 7.18 0.44
N LEU A 58 -2.36 5.89 0.21
CA LEU A 58 -1.69 5.15 -0.85
C LEU A 58 -2.08 5.68 -2.23
N GLU A 59 -3.37 5.95 -2.48
CA GLU A 59 -3.88 6.52 -3.73
C GLU A 59 -3.29 7.91 -3.99
N GLN A 60 -3.37 8.81 -3.00
CA GLN A 60 -2.79 10.16 -3.09
C GLN A 60 -1.29 10.15 -3.41
N LEU A 61 -0.52 9.29 -2.75
CA LEU A 61 0.93 9.22 -2.94
C LEU A 61 1.32 8.48 -4.24
N ALA A 62 0.52 7.49 -4.67
CA ALA A 62 0.76 6.76 -5.91
C ALA A 62 0.35 7.56 -7.16
N GLY A 63 -0.44 8.62 -6.99
CA GLY A 63 -1.00 9.44 -8.07
C GLY A 63 -2.18 8.79 -8.78
N GLU A 64 -3.00 8.04 -8.04
CA GLU A 64 -4.15 7.26 -8.52
C GLU A 64 -5.49 7.77 -7.97
#